data_AF-A0A3B9PQG9-F1
#
_entry.id   AF-A0A3B9PQG9-F1
#
_cell.length_a   1.000
_cell.length_b   1.000
_cell.length_c   1.000
_cell.angle_alpha   90.00
_cell.angle_beta   90.00
_cell.angle_gamma   90.00
#
_symmetry.space_group_name_H-M   'P 1'
#
loop_
_entity.id
_entity.type
_entity.pdbx_description
1 polymer ?
#
loop_
_entity_poly.entity_id
_entity_poly.type
_entity_poly.pdbx_seq_one_letter_code
_entity_poly.pdbx_strand_id
1 'polypeptide(L)'
;HLYPDADVPVFQVSLPAWLDADGAYDYGRALAPLADEGVLIVGSGSLTHNLYEFRLGDPHAEAYAAEFAHWVRDAVLAGNHQRLRQALAIGPHARRAHPTAEHYLPLLVAAGAAAQALPASVIEGGILHGVLS
;
A
#
# COMPACT_ATOMS: atom_id res chain seq x y z
N HIS A 1 -6.51 8.67 14.87
CA HIS A 1 -6.80 7.32 15.38
C HIS A 1 -5.56 6.59 15.91
N LEU A 2 -4.41 6.57 15.20
CA LEU A 2 -3.21 5.83 15.65
C LEU A 2 -2.48 6.48 16.87
N TYR A 3 -2.20 7.78 16.82
CA TYR A 3 -1.65 8.57 17.94
C TYR A 3 -2.54 9.82 18.14
N PRO A 4 -3.60 9.74 18.97
CA PRO A 4 -4.59 10.82 19.08
C PRO A 4 -4.05 12.09 19.74
N ASP A 5 -3.05 11.96 20.62
CA ASP A 5 -2.48 13.08 21.38
C ASP A 5 -1.37 13.84 20.62
N ALA A 6 -1.02 13.37 19.42
CA ALA A 6 0.02 13.97 18.56
C ALA A 6 1.38 14.17 19.27
N ASP A 7 1.75 13.22 20.13
CA ASP A 7 2.93 13.21 20.98
C ASP A 7 4.15 12.54 20.34
N VAL A 8 4.02 12.02 19.12
CA VAL A 8 5.10 11.44 18.31
C VAL A 8 5.54 12.45 17.24
N PRO A 9 6.82 12.84 17.17
CA PRO A 9 7.33 13.69 16.08
C PRO A 9 7.17 13.03 14.71
N VAL A 10 6.70 13.80 13.72
CA VAL A 10 6.44 13.30 12.36
C VAL A 10 7.24 14.10 11.33
N PHE A 11 7.89 13.37 10.42
CA PHE A 11 8.50 13.95 9.21
C PHE A 11 7.76 13.42 7.99
N GLN A 12 7.34 14.33 7.12
CA GLN A 12 6.69 13.98 5.86
C GLN A 12 7.72 13.84 4.76
N VAL A 13 7.60 12.77 4.00
CA VAL A 13 8.49 12.46 2.88
C VAL A 13 7.64 12.29 1.63
N SER A 14 7.94 13.08 0.61
CA SER A 14 7.23 13.01 -0.67
C SER A 14 7.65 11.77 -1.46
N LEU A 15 6.73 11.19 -2.22
CA LEU A 15 7.05 10.21 -3.25
C LEU A 15 7.49 10.93 -4.54
N PRO A 16 8.72 10.72 -5.03
CA PRO A 16 9.11 11.24 -6.34
C PRO A 16 8.18 10.73 -7.45
N ALA A 17 7.69 11.64 -8.30
CA ALA A 17 6.68 11.34 -9.31
C ALA A 17 7.13 10.36 -10.41
N TRP A 18 8.44 10.14 -10.54
CA TRP A 18 9.04 9.25 -11.54
C TRP A 18 9.27 7.83 -11.01
N LEU A 19 8.95 7.54 -9.74
CA LEU A 19 9.11 6.20 -9.19
C LEU A 19 8.16 5.19 -9.85
N ASP A 20 8.71 4.05 -10.20
CA ASP A 20 7.96 2.84 -10.47
C ASP A 20 7.93 1.94 -9.21
N ALA A 21 7.40 0.72 -9.36
CA ALA A 21 7.27 -0.22 -8.25
C ALA A 21 8.63 -0.60 -7.64
N ASP A 22 9.66 -0.76 -8.48
CA ASP A 22 11.00 -1.15 -8.05
C ASP A 22 11.70 0.03 -7.36
N GLY A 23 11.58 1.22 -7.93
CA GLY A 23 12.08 2.45 -7.33
C GLY A 23 11.43 2.75 -5.97
N ALA A 24 10.11 2.54 -5.81
CA ALA A 24 9.43 2.70 -4.52
C ALA A 24 9.92 1.67 -3.50
N TYR A 25 10.12 0.43 -3.91
CA TYR A 25 10.66 -0.61 -3.02
C TYR A 25 12.10 -0.30 -2.59
N ASP A 26 12.98 0.07 -3.52
CA ASP A 26 14.36 0.47 -3.20
C ASP A 26 14.41 1.76 -2.38
N TYR A 27 13.45 2.67 -2.56
CA TYR A 27 13.32 3.84 -1.69
C TYR A 27 13.03 3.43 -0.24
N GLY A 28 12.09 2.51 -0.05
CA GLY A 28 11.84 1.89 1.26
C GLY A 28 13.09 1.25 1.87
N ARG A 29 13.86 0.51 1.06
CA ARG A 29 15.11 -0.11 1.52
C ARG A 29 16.16 0.91 1.97
N ALA A 30 16.22 2.08 1.32
CA ALA A 30 17.10 3.16 1.74
C ALA A 30 16.69 3.76 3.10
N LEU A 31 15.40 3.68 3.45
CA LEU A 31 14.87 4.14 4.74
C LEU A 31 14.96 3.08 5.85
N ALA A 32 15.16 1.80 5.50
CA ALA A 32 15.16 0.67 6.44
C ALA A 32 16.06 0.87 7.69
N PRO A 33 17.29 1.43 7.59
CA PRO A 33 18.14 1.63 8.77
C PRO A 33 17.55 2.54 9.85
N LEU A 34 16.61 3.44 9.50
CA LEU A 34 15.96 4.31 10.48
C LEU A 34 15.13 3.51 11.50
N ALA A 35 14.67 2.31 11.15
CA ALA A 35 13.97 1.44 12.08
C ALA A 35 14.87 1.01 13.25
N ASP A 36 16.17 0.83 13.02
CA ASP A 36 17.17 0.52 14.06
C ASP A 36 17.42 1.72 14.99
N GLU A 37 17.03 2.93 14.56
CA GLU A 37 17.09 4.18 15.34
C GLU A 37 15.77 4.50 16.05
N GLY A 38 14.79 3.58 16.03
CA GLY A 38 13.49 3.76 16.69
C GLY A 38 12.48 4.58 15.87
N VAL A 39 12.71 4.75 14.57
CA VAL A 39 11.77 5.44 13.67
C VAL A 39 10.75 4.44 13.10
N LEU A 40 9.47 4.77 13.22
CA LEU A 40 8.38 4.05 12.55
C LEU A 40 8.23 4.56 11.11
N ILE A 41 8.39 3.66 10.13
CA ILE A 41 8.10 3.97 8.72
C ILE A 41 6.64 3.64 8.42
N VAL A 42 5.88 4.64 7.97
CA VAL A 42 4.45 4.50 7.65
C VAL A 42 4.24 4.79 6.16
N GLY A 43 3.75 3.79 5.42
CA GLY A 43 3.20 3.97 4.08
C GLY A 43 1.70 4.22 4.16
N SER A 44 1.23 5.36 3.65
CA SER A 44 -0.20 5.69 3.57
C SER A 44 -0.63 5.80 2.11
N GLY A 45 -1.60 4.97 1.72
CA GLY A 45 -2.11 4.83 0.36
C GLY A 45 -3.36 3.94 0.37
N SER A 46 -3.63 3.27 -0.76
CA SER A 46 -4.77 2.37 -0.91
C SER A 46 -4.39 1.14 -1.75
N LEU A 47 -4.97 -0.02 -1.43
CA LEU A 47 -4.88 -1.23 -2.26
C LEU A 47 -5.76 -1.14 -3.52
N THR A 48 -6.79 -0.30 -3.51
CA THR A 48 -7.58 0.02 -4.70
C THR A 48 -7.90 1.51 -4.73
N HIS A 49 -7.73 2.16 -5.89
CA HIS A 49 -7.95 3.59 -6.04
C HIS A 49 -8.37 3.94 -7.48
N ASN A 50 -9.60 3.60 -7.85
CA ASN A 50 -10.17 3.90 -9.17
C ASN A 50 -11.24 4.98 -9.10
N LEU A 51 -10.83 6.26 -9.16
CA LEU A 51 -11.78 7.37 -9.10
C LEU A 51 -12.72 7.47 -10.31
N TYR A 52 -12.45 6.77 -11.42
CA TYR A 52 -13.38 6.71 -12.55
C TYR A 52 -14.68 5.96 -12.23
N GLU A 53 -14.65 5.07 -11.23
CA GLU A 53 -15.78 4.24 -10.82
C GLU A 53 -16.26 4.54 -9.39
N PHE A 54 -15.75 5.62 -8.80
CA PHE A 54 -16.11 6.06 -7.45
C PHE A 54 -17.60 6.39 -7.35
N ARG A 55 -18.27 5.82 -6.35
CA ARG A 55 -19.68 6.11 -6.04
C ARG A 55 -19.82 6.53 -4.59
N LEU A 56 -20.05 7.82 -4.38
CA LEU A 56 -20.16 8.39 -3.05
C LEU A 56 -21.23 7.65 -2.22
N GLY A 57 -20.86 7.25 -1.01
CA GLY A 57 -21.75 6.54 -0.08
C GLY A 57 -22.07 5.08 -0.42
N ASP A 58 -21.56 4.50 -1.52
CA ASP A 58 -21.79 3.08 -1.84
C ASP A 58 -21.02 2.19 -0.84
N PRO A 59 -21.72 1.38 -0.01
CA PRO A 59 -21.08 0.53 0.97
C PRO A 59 -20.62 -0.81 0.38
N HIS A 60 -20.96 -1.10 -0.88
CA HIS A 60 -20.67 -2.39 -1.51
C HIS A 60 -19.37 -2.33 -2.28
N ALA A 61 -18.42 -3.20 -1.92
CA ALA A 61 -17.20 -3.39 -2.68
C ALA A 61 -17.52 -3.97 -4.08
N GLU A 62 -16.94 -3.37 -5.11
CA GLU A 62 -16.87 -3.97 -6.43
C GLU A 62 -16.08 -5.28 -6.37
N ALA A 63 -16.58 -6.33 -7.02
CA ALA A 63 -15.96 -7.65 -6.96
C ALA A 63 -14.49 -7.61 -7.40
N TYR A 64 -14.18 -6.88 -8.46
CA TYR A 64 -12.82 -6.75 -8.97
C TYR A 64 -11.88 -6.06 -7.96
N ALA A 65 -12.40 -5.10 -7.19
CA ALA A 65 -11.63 -4.35 -6.20
C ALA A 65 -11.32 -5.24 -5.00
N ALA A 66 -12.32 -6.00 -4.52
CA ALA A 66 -12.14 -6.99 -3.47
C ALA A 66 -11.15 -8.09 -3.88
N GLU A 67 -11.25 -8.60 -5.11
CA GLU A 67 -10.32 -9.61 -5.63
C GLU A 67 -8.88 -9.11 -5.70
N PHE A 68 -8.65 -7.89 -6.20
CA PHE A 68 -7.30 -7.31 -6.22
C PHE A 68 -6.76 -7.07 -4.81
N ALA A 69 -7.56 -6.47 -3.92
CA ALA A 69 -7.16 -6.18 -2.55
C ALA A 69 -6.80 -7.47 -1.78
N HIS A 70 -7.59 -8.54 -1.92
CA HIS A 70 -7.28 -9.84 -1.34
C HIS A 70 -5.99 -10.44 -1.94
N TRP A 71 -5.84 -10.36 -3.26
CA TRP A 71 -4.63 -10.89 -3.92
C TRP A 71 -3.35 -10.20 -3.45
N VAL A 72 -3.39 -8.88 -3.21
CA VAL A 72 -2.25 -8.13 -2.63
C VAL A 72 -2.05 -8.48 -1.16
N ARG A 73 -3.14 -8.55 -0.38
CA ARG A 73 -3.09 -8.95 1.03
C ARG A 73 -2.41 -10.31 1.22
N ASP A 74 -2.73 -11.28 0.38
CA ASP A 74 -2.08 -12.60 0.41
C ASP A 74 -0.57 -12.50 0.15
N ALA A 75 -0.15 -11.61 -0.75
CA ALA A 75 1.26 -11.38 -1.03
C ALA A 75 1.98 -10.72 0.17
N VAL A 76 1.31 -9.79 0.88
CA VAL A 76 1.83 -9.18 2.12
C VAL A 76 1.99 -10.25 3.20
N LEU A 77 0.94 -11.03 3.46
CA LEU A 77 0.94 -12.08 4.50
C LEU A 77 1.98 -13.18 4.22
N ALA A 78 2.23 -13.48 2.95
CA ALA A 78 3.26 -14.45 2.55
C ALA A 78 4.68 -13.87 2.54
N GLY A 79 4.87 -12.58 2.83
CA GLY A 79 6.17 -11.91 2.68
C GLY A 79 6.71 -11.94 1.25
N ASN A 80 5.83 -12.02 0.24
CA ASN A 80 6.22 -12.19 -1.15
C ASN A 80 6.48 -10.83 -1.82
N HIS A 81 7.64 -10.25 -1.53
CA HIS A 81 8.01 -8.92 -2.00
C HIS A 81 8.11 -8.82 -3.53
N GLN A 82 8.49 -9.92 -4.20
CA GLN A 82 8.48 -9.97 -5.66
C GLN A 82 7.06 -9.82 -6.21
N ARG A 83 6.10 -10.55 -5.66
CA ARG A 83 4.68 -10.47 -6.06
C ARG A 83 4.10 -9.08 -5.79
N LEU A 84 4.47 -8.44 -4.68
CA LEU A 84 4.06 -7.07 -4.38
C LEU A 84 4.57 -6.07 -5.42
N ARG A 85 5.85 -6.13 -5.79
CA ARG A 85 6.44 -5.27 -6.84
C ARG A 85 5.81 -5.50 -8.21
N GLN A 86 5.39 -6.73 -8.50
CA GLN A 86 4.76 -7.09 -9.77
C GLN A 86 3.24 -6.91 -9.80
N ALA A 87 2.61 -6.51 -8.68
CA ALA A 87 1.15 -6.53 -8.53
C ALA A 87 0.41 -5.77 -9.63
N LEU A 88 0.90 -4.59 -10.02
CA LEU A 88 0.26 -3.79 -11.08
C LEU A 88 0.42 -4.38 -12.49
N ALA A 89 1.34 -5.32 -12.67
CA ALA A 89 1.57 -6.02 -13.93
C ALA A 89 0.81 -7.36 -14.01
N ILE A 90 0.74 -8.13 -12.92
CA ILE A 90 0.22 -9.51 -12.92
C ILE A 90 -1.02 -9.72 -12.06
N GLY A 91 -1.39 -8.74 -11.23
CA GLY A 91 -2.52 -8.85 -10.33
C GLY A 91 -3.86 -8.85 -11.08
N PRO A 92 -4.87 -9.57 -10.58
CA PRO A 92 -6.20 -9.59 -11.19
C PRO A 92 -6.76 -8.17 -11.19
N HIS A 93 -7.24 -7.71 -12.34
CA HIS A 93 -7.84 -6.37 -12.48
C HIS A 93 -6.93 -5.19 -12.09
N ALA A 94 -5.61 -5.39 -11.98
CA ALA A 94 -4.66 -4.40 -11.51
C ALA A 94 -4.81 -3.01 -12.16
N ARG A 95 -4.88 -2.95 -13.50
CA ARG A 95 -5.05 -1.68 -14.23
C ARG A 95 -6.39 -0.98 -13.95
N ARG A 96 -7.43 -1.74 -13.62
CA ARG A 96 -8.75 -1.19 -13.24
C ARG A 96 -8.75 -0.76 -11.77
N ALA A 97 -8.12 -1.51 -10.88
CA ALA A 97 -7.94 -1.15 -9.47
C ALA A 97 -7.05 0.08 -9.29
N HIS A 98 -6.04 0.23 -10.15
CA HIS A 98 -5.08 1.33 -10.16
C HIS A 98 -4.85 1.81 -11.59
N PRO A 99 -5.64 2.80 -12.06
CA PRO A 99 -5.36 3.49 -13.33
C PRO A 99 -3.99 4.16 -13.35
N THR A 100 -3.51 4.56 -12.18
CA THR A 100 -2.19 5.13 -11.91
C THR A 100 -1.61 4.50 -10.63
N ALA A 101 -0.28 4.51 -10.50
CA ALA A 101 0.42 3.72 -9.49
C ALA A 101 0.54 4.40 -8.11
N GLU A 102 0.36 5.72 -8.01
CA GLU A 102 0.78 6.55 -6.87
C GLU A 102 0.17 6.12 -5.53
N HIS A 103 -1.08 5.64 -5.52
CA HIS A 103 -1.71 5.17 -4.28
C HIS A 103 -1.26 3.76 -3.86
N TYR A 104 -0.64 3.00 -4.76
CA TYR A 104 -0.08 1.68 -4.48
C TYR A 104 1.38 1.74 -4.00
N LEU A 105 2.18 2.68 -4.53
CA LEU A 105 3.60 2.81 -4.20
C LEU A 105 3.93 2.93 -2.69
N PRO A 106 3.12 3.59 -1.83
CA PRO A 106 3.36 3.62 -0.39
C PRO A 106 3.49 2.23 0.25
N LEU A 107 2.74 1.22 -0.22
CA LEU A 107 2.87 -0.16 0.26
C LEU A 107 4.26 -0.72 -0.04
N LEU A 108 4.81 -0.42 -1.22
CA LEU A 108 6.13 -0.89 -1.63
C LEU A 108 7.25 -0.20 -0.86
N VAL A 109 7.08 1.08 -0.50
CA VAL A 109 8.01 1.77 0.42
C VAL A 109 8.01 1.07 1.78
N ALA A 110 6.84 0.80 2.36
CA ALA A 110 6.74 0.10 3.64
C ALA A 110 7.33 -1.33 3.57
N ALA A 111 7.04 -2.08 2.49
CA ALA A 111 7.59 -3.42 2.28
C ALA A 111 9.11 -3.41 2.08
N GLY A 112 9.65 -2.41 1.37
CA GLY A 112 11.09 -2.21 1.21
C GLY A 112 11.79 -1.88 2.52
N ALA A 113 11.17 -1.04 3.35
CA ALA A 113 11.68 -0.67 4.67
C ALA A 113 11.67 -1.84 5.66
N ALA A 114 10.71 -2.76 5.53
CA ALA A 114 10.67 -3.97 6.36
C ALA A 114 11.90 -4.87 6.15
N ALA A 115 12.53 -4.83 4.97
CA ALA A 115 13.80 -5.47 4.51
C ALA A 115 13.95 -7.00 4.69
N GLN A 116 13.40 -7.56 5.75
CA GLN A 116 13.28 -8.98 6.08
C GLN A 116 11.79 -9.34 6.19
N ALA A 117 11.45 -10.61 5.97
CA ALA A 117 10.08 -11.09 6.15
C ALA A 117 9.71 -11.02 7.63
N LEU A 118 9.04 -9.94 8.02
CA LEU A 118 8.43 -9.79 9.33
C LEU A 118 7.01 -10.34 9.30
N PRO A 119 6.48 -10.85 10.43
CA PRO A 119 5.08 -11.20 10.53
C PRO A 119 4.21 -9.99 10.17
N ALA A 120 3.35 -10.14 9.17
CA ALA A 120 2.37 -9.13 8.82
C ALA A 120 1.06 -9.39 9.58
N SER A 121 0.41 -8.31 10.01
CA SER A 121 -0.96 -8.34 10.53
C SER A 121 -1.84 -7.45 9.68
N VAL A 122 -3.11 -7.85 9.54
CA VAL A 122 -4.11 -7.11 8.79
C VAL A 122 -5.08 -6.48 9.77
N ILE A 123 -5.29 -5.18 9.64
CA ILE A 123 -6.38 -4.46 10.28
C ILE A 123 -7.47 -4.31 9.22
N GLU A 124 -8.66 -4.83 9.49
CA GLU A 124 -9.75 -4.77 8.52
C GLU A 124 -10.32 -3.35 8.40
N GLY A 125 -10.26 -2.80 7.17
CA GLY A 125 -10.79 -1.47 6.82
C GLY A 125 -11.92 -1.49 5.78
N GLY A 126 -12.13 -2.62 5.10
CA GLY A 126 -13.13 -2.77 4.04
C GLY A 126 -12.77 -2.05 2.73
N ILE A 127 -13.73 -1.98 1.82
CA ILE A 127 -13.69 -1.16 0.60
C ILE A 127 -14.94 -0.29 0.61
N LEU A 128 -14.74 1.02 0.52
CA LEU A 128 -15.78 2.04 0.53
C LEU A 128 -15.95 2.64 -0.86
N HIS A 129 -17.13 3.22 -1.09
CA HIS A 129 -17.46 3.93 -2.33
C HIS A 129 -17.31 3.08 -3.60
N GLY A 130 -17.56 1.77 -3.46
CA GLY A 130 -17.34 0.78 -4.52
C GLY A 130 -15.90 0.30 -4.62
N VAL A 131 -14.92 1.21 -4.54
CA VAL A 131 -13.59 1.00 -5.14
C VAL A 131 -12.41 1.50 -4.32
N LEU A 132 -12.61 2.14 -3.17
CA LEU A 132 -11.53 2.68 -2.33
C LEU A 132 -11.31 1.80 -1.11
N SER A 133 -10.11 1.22 -0.99
CA SER A 133 -9.69 0.49 0.22
C SER A 133 -8.92 1.38 1.18
#